data_AF-A0AAF0IZK4-F1
#
_entry.id   AF-A0AAF0IZK4-F1
#
_cell.length_a   1.000
_cell.length_b   1.000
_cell.length_c   1.000
_cell.angle_alpha   90.00
_cell.angle_beta   90.00
_cell.angle_gamma   90.00
#
_symmetry.space_group_name_H-M   'P 1'
#
loop_
_entity.id
_entity.type
_entity.pdbx_description
1 polymer ?
#
loop_
_entity_poly.entity_id
_entity_poly.type
_entity_poly.pdbx_seq_one_letter_code
_entity_poly.pdbx_strand_id
1 'polypeptide(L)'
;MLAPNDVILRAHTGSGKSFAVLLALLARPRLLFKSSAEVPSAGISALVLVPSNELALQYLRWARELMPPELHRHMDAVLQCVVRGSAESPEEQCERLRRHPPHVLVGTPTRVQEMLRLPHGAPLLGLATLRTLVLDEADALLQLPGRFPSEKQRWKHAVHRTPGLDVLNTLMQMRATFSGGERIMSAGLERGQHTKGTERRPPEHIRRTQYRGAEKSELAPPLKRVPGAVPLQLVCTSATANSVLRHFFGARTGWLRTNTRETRDLARWIDLTGLSGQLSAVDAPLSGVVPREIDHACVVVQETHDGPLSLRNLDVRRQRAASESVRTSTPVAPALPRHAVDPLLLEALAYVYASQGVRRAIALVPPQWSVRRVADELASLKVPVHVVQPDDAARNADECVYVLQSVSARGLDVPGLSHVFLVGIDAVQDAVHYTHAAGRVSRITGASAGARPPGDVITLLRSEPGVEAKMARLYERLRVTPRPLAVGP
;
A
#
# COMPACT_ATOMS: atom_id res chain seq x y z
N MET A 1 -11.20 8.35 14.73
CA MET A 1 -11.35 6.90 14.49
C MET A 1 -12.23 6.22 15.53
N LEU A 2 -12.24 6.65 16.81
CA LEU A 2 -13.15 6.08 17.83
C LEU A 2 -14.62 6.49 17.66
N ALA A 3 -14.89 7.69 17.12
CA ALA A 3 -16.22 8.08 16.69
C ALA A 3 -16.74 7.18 15.54
N PRO A 4 -18.07 7.03 15.36
CA PRO A 4 -18.67 6.18 14.33
C PRO A 4 -18.47 6.68 12.90
N ASN A 5 -18.04 7.93 12.72
CA ASN A 5 -17.94 8.60 11.43
C ASN A 5 -16.93 7.93 10.50
N ASP A 6 -17.21 7.93 9.20
CA ASP A 6 -16.26 7.39 8.22
C ASP A 6 -14.99 8.25 8.18
N VAL A 7 -13.83 7.63 7.99
CA VAL A 7 -12.52 8.33 8.03
C VAL A 7 -11.69 7.97 6.82
N ILE A 8 -11.16 8.98 6.13
CA ILE A 8 -10.03 8.80 5.23
C ILE A 8 -8.82 9.50 5.83
N LEU A 9 -7.78 8.72 6.10
CA LEU A 9 -6.52 9.16 6.68
C LEU A 9 -5.44 9.21 5.59
N ARG A 10 -4.97 10.41 5.28
CA ARG A 10 -3.80 10.65 4.44
C ARG A 10 -2.62 11.05 5.32
N ALA A 11 -1.52 10.31 5.22
CA ALA A 11 -0.27 10.69 5.87
C ALA A 11 0.92 10.05 5.15
N HIS A 12 2.10 10.64 5.28
CA HIS A 12 3.34 10.12 4.69
C HIS A 12 3.59 8.65 5.08
N THR A 13 4.34 7.91 4.27
CA THR A 13 4.82 6.57 4.64
C THR A 13 5.68 6.66 5.90
N GLY A 14 5.63 5.61 6.75
CA GLY A 14 6.36 5.60 8.02
C GLY A 14 5.80 6.49 9.15
N SER A 15 4.62 7.10 8.98
CA SER A 15 3.97 7.97 10.00
C SER A 15 3.12 7.23 11.05
N GLY A 16 3.13 5.90 11.07
CA GLY A 16 2.35 5.11 12.04
C GLY A 16 0.85 4.98 11.77
N LYS A 17 0.37 5.24 10.53
CA LYS A 17 -1.06 5.12 10.16
C LYS A 17 -1.68 3.78 10.56
N SER A 18 -1.07 2.68 10.13
CA SER A 18 -1.56 1.32 10.38
C SER A 18 -1.57 0.98 11.87
N PHE A 19 -0.54 1.41 12.60
CA PHE A 19 -0.47 1.23 14.05
C PHE A 19 -1.56 2.04 14.79
N ALA A 20 -1.79 3.29 14.39
CA ALA A 20 -2.88 4.10 14.94
C ALA A 20 -4.26 3.48 14.69
N VAL A 21 -4.44 2.82 13.53
CA VAL A 21 -5.65 2.04 13.25
C VAL A 21 -5.78 0.87 14.21
N LEU A 22 -4.73 0.07 14.40
CA LEU A 22 -4.73 -1.05 15.33
C LEU A 22 -5.13 -0.61 16.74
N LEU A 23 -4.50 0.44 17.27
CA LEU A 23 -4.83 1.00 18.58
C LEU A 23 -6.30 1.43 18.67
N ALA A 24 -6.81 2.09 17.62
CA ALA A 24 -8.21 2.52 17.59
C ALA A 24 -9.19 1.33 17.56
N LEU A 25 -8.84 0.22 16.91
CA LEU A 25 -9.67 -0.99 16.87
C LEU A 25 -9.65 -1.77 18.19
N LEU A 26 -8.47 -1.90 18.81
CA LEU A 26 -8.31 -2.57 20.10
C LEU A 26 -9.04 -1.82 21.23
N ALA A 27 -9.12 -0.50 21.16
CA ALA A 27 -9.87 0.32 22.12
C ALA A 27 -11.40 0.22 21.97
N ARG A 28 -11.93 -0.47 20.94
CA ARG A 28 -13.38 -0.61 20.75
C ARG A 28 -13.98 -1.71 21.63
N PRO A 29 -15.23 -1.52 22.08
CA PRO A 29 -15.94 -2.56 22.80
C PRO A 29 -16.15 -3.78 21.91
N ARG A 30 -15.92 -4.96 22.50
CA ARG A 30 -16.16 -6.25 21.85
C ARG A 30 -17.61 -6.45 21.46
N LEU A 31 -17.84 -7.21 20.40
CA LEU A 31 -19.16 -7.72 20.07
C LEU A 31 -19.42 -8.97 20.89
N LEU A 32 -20.46 -8.91 21.72
CA LEU A 32 -20.94 -10.02 22.52
C LEU A 32 -22.42 -10.26 22.16
N PHE A 33 -22.73 -11.50 21.81
CA PHE A 33 -24.09 -11.96 21.55
C PHE A 33 -24.59 -12.73 22.77
N LYS A 34 -25.85 -12.50 23.15
CA LYS A 34 -26.52 -13.31 24.15
C LYS A 34 -26.63 -14.73 23.59
N SER A 35 -25.96 -15.67 24.24
CA SER A 35 -26.04 -17.10 23.95
C SER A 35 -27.00 -17.75 24.96
N SER A 36 -27.54 -18.91 24.62
CA SER A 36 -28.26 -19.77 25.59
C SER A 36 -27.32 -20.37 26.65
N ALA A 37 -26.01 -20.26 26.48
CA ALA A 37 -24.99 -20.60 27.47
C ALA A 37 -24.71 -19.44 28.44
N GLU A 38 -24.19 -19.76 29.63
CA GLU A 38 -23.80 -18.76 30.66
C GLU A 38 -22.75 -17.75 30.17
N VAL A 39 -21.95 -18.12 29.17
CA VAL A 39 -20.91 -17.26 28.56
C VAL A 39 -21.41 -16.70 27.22
N PRO A 40 -21.44 -15.36 27.03
CA PRO A 40 -21.85 -14.76 25.76
C PRO A 40 -20.88 -15.11 24.62
N SER A 41 -21.43 -15.29 23.42
CA SER A 41 -20.64 -15.61 22.22
C SER A 41 -19.99 -14.35 21.67
N ALA A 42 -18.68 -14.38 21.44
CA ALA A 42 -17.94 -13.26 20.86
C ALA A 42 -18.10 -13.21 19.33
N GLY A 43 -17.98 -12.00 18.76
CA GLY A 43 -18.06 -11.79 17.31
C GLY A 43 -16.97 -10.88 16.77
N ILE A 44 -16.80 -10.94 15.45
CA ILE A 44 -15.86 -10.11 14.70
C ILE A 44 -16.42 -8.68 14.59
N SER A 45 -15.78 -7.75 15.28
CA SER A 45 -16.20 -6.34 15.29
C SER A 45 -15.60 -5.52 14.16
N ALA A 46 -14.39 -5.88 13.75
CA ALA A 46 -13.62 -5.16 12.75
C ALA A 46 -12.96 -6.11 11.76
N LEU A 47 -13.06 -5.77 10.48
CA LEU A 47 -12.32 -6.42 9.39
C LEU A 47 -11.31 -5.41 8.83
N VAL A 48 -10.04 -5.78 8.82
CA VAL A 48 -8.94 -5.00 8.25
C VAL A 48 -8.45 -5.69 7.00
N LEU A 49 -8.69 -5.07 5.85
CA LEU A 49 -8.09 -5.50 4.59
C LEU A 49 -6.72 -4.83 4.44
N VAL A 50 -5.72 -5.63 4.14
CA VAL A 50 -4.32 -5.21 3.92
C VAL A 50 -3.81 -5.75 2.57
N PRO A 51 -2.92 -5.03 1.86
CA PRO A 51 -2.50 -5.42 0.52
C PRO A 51 -1.55 -6.63 0.48
N SER A 52 -0.91 -6.97 1.59
CA SER A 52 0.11 -8.03 1.65
C SER A 52 0.01 -8.87 2.92
N ASN A 53 0.53 -10.09 2.85
CA ASN A 53 0.53 -11.02 3.97
C ASN A 53 1.40 -10.48 5.12
N GLU A 54 2.54 -9.90 4.76
CA GLU A 54 3.54 -9.37 5.69
C GLU A 54 2.96 -8.21 6.49
N LEU A 55 2.15 -7.34 5.86
CA LEU A 55 1.43 -6.30 6.59
C LEU A 55 0.38 -6.90 7.53
N ALA A 56 -0.34 -7.95 7.12
CA ALA A 56 -1.32 -8.60 8.01
C ALA A 56 -0.66 -9.10 9.30
N LEU A 57 0.47 -9.78 9.15
CA LEU A 57 1.18 -10.40 10.27
C LEU A 57 1.90 -9.37 11.14
N GLN A 58 2.27 -8.23 10.57
CA GLN A 58 2.74 -7.10 11.33
C GLN A 58 1.66 -6.54 12.28
N TYR A 59 0.38 -6.52 11.89
CA TYR A 59 -0.69 -6.19 12.84
C TYR A 59 -0.75 -7.19 14.00
N LEU A 60 -0.61 -8.49 13.72
CA LEU A 60 -0.58 -9.53 14.75
C LEU A 60 0.63 -9.40 15.68
N ARG A 61 1.80 -9.09 15.12
CA ARG A 61 3.03 -8.83 15.89
C ARG A 61 2.86 -7.65 16.83
N TRP A 62 2.39 -6.51 16.30
CA TRP A 62 2.12 -5.32 17.12
C TRP A 62 1.07 -5.59 18.20
N ALA A 63 0.02 -6.35 17.89
CA ALA A 63 -0.99 -6.71 18.88
C ALA A 63 -0.41 -7.60 20.00
N ARG A 64 0.50 -8.52 19.68
CA ARG A 64 1.25 -9.33 20.66
C ARG A 64 2.18 -8.48 21.52
N GLU A 65 2.91 -7.55 20.92
CA GLU A 65 3.83 -6.64 21.63
C GLU A 65 3.08 -5.69 22.58
N LEU A 66 1.88 -5.26 22.20
CA LEU A 66 1.01 -4.43 23.06
C LEU A 66 0.37 -5.21 24.22
N MET A 67 0.44 -6.55 24.20
CA MET A 67 -0.22 -7.42 25.16
C MET A 67 0.79 -8.01 26.15
N PRO A 68 0.47 -8.04 27.46
CA PRO A 68 1.28 -8.76 28.44
C PRO A 68 1.49 -10.23 28.04
N PRO A 69 2.69 -10.81 28.23
CA PRO A 69 3.01 -12.19 27.85
C PRO A 69 2.02 -13.23 28.38
N GLU A 70 1.47 -13.01 29.57
CA GLU A 70 0.53 -13.92 30.24
C GLU A 70 -0.81 -14.04 29.49
N LEU A 71 -1.15 -13.01 28.70
CA LEU A 71 -2.39 -12.95 27.92
C LEU A 71 -2.20 -13.42 26.48
N HIS A 72 -0.97 -13.76 26.04
CA HIS A 72 -0.70 -14.21 24.67
C HIS A 72 -1.53 -15.44 24.26
N ARG A 73 -1.86 -16.32 25.22
CA ARG A 73 -2.79 -17.46 25.01
C ARG A 73 -4.20 -17.04 24.55
N HIS A 74 -4.60 -15.79 24.75
CA HIS A 74 -5.89 -15.25 24.34
C HIS A 74 -5.80 -14.39 23.07
N MET A 75 -4.65 -14.37 22.40
CA MET A 75 -4.43 -13.57 21.19
C MET A 75 -5.45 -13.89 20.10
N ASP A 76 -5.78 -15.17 19.89
CA ASP A 76 -6.77 -15.58 18.89
C ASP A 76 -8.16 -14.96 19.15
N ALA A 77 -8.55 -14.76 20.40
CA ALA A 77 -9.81 -14.07 20.72
C ALA A 77 -9.73 -12.55 20.52
N VAL A 78 -8.54 -11.99 20.36
CA VAL A 78 -8.28 -10.54 20.23
C VAL A 78 -8.09 -10.20 18.76
N LEU A 79 -7.10 -10.80 18.10
CA LEU A 79 -6.75 -10.55 16.71
C LEU A 79 -6.27 -11.82 16.03
N GLN A 80 -6.82 -12.08 14.84
CA GLN A 80 -6.33 -13.15 13.96
C GLN A 80 -6.02 -12.62 12.56
N CYS A 81 -5.14 -13.33 11.86
CA CYS A 81 -4.83 -13.09 10.46
C CYS A 81 -5.36 -14.22 9.57
N VAL A 82 -5.94 -13.87 8.42
CA VAL A 82 -6.30 -14.80 7.34
C VAL A 82 -5.59 -14.42 6.04
N VAL A 83 -4.58 -15.20 5.70
CA VAL A 83 -3.67 -14.95 4.57
C VAL A 83 -3.39 -16.23 3.80
N ARG A 84 -2.98 -16.12 2.53
CA ARG A 84 -2.49 -17.26 1.74
C ARG A 84 -1.04 -17.59 2.10
N GLY A 85 -0.62 -18.84 1.89
CA GLY A 85 0.77 -19.25 2.10
C GLY A 85 1.21 -19.27 3.57
N SER A 86 0.26 -19.22 4.51
CA SER A 86 0.48 -19.64 5.89
C SER A 86 0.70 -21.14 5.96
N ALA A 87 1.29 -21.63 7.06
CA ALA A 87 1.34 -23.06 7.36
C ALA A 87 -0.08 -23.68 7.45
N GLU A 88 -1.06 -22.90 7.91
CA GLU A 88 -2.46 -23.29 7.98
C GLU A 88 -3.13 -23.31 6.59
N SER A 89 -3.87 -24.39 6.31
CA SER A 89 -4.82 -24.52 5.21
C SER A 89 -6.01 -23.55 5.37
N PRO A 90 -6.74 -23.24 4.27
CA PRO A 90 -7.96 -22.42 4.35
C PRO A 90 -9.00 -22.99 5.33
N GLU A 91 -9.13 -24.31 5.39
CA GLU A 91 -10.07 -25.02 6.25
C GLU A 91 -9.70 -24.88 7.73
N GLU A 92 -8.42 -25.02 8.08
CA GLU A 92 -7.90 -24.81 9.44
C GLU A 92 -8.11 -23.36 9.90
N GLN A 93 -7.83 -22.38 9.04
CA GLN A 93 -8.13 -20.97 9.35
C GLN A 93 -9.62 -20.74 9.63
N CYS A 94 -10.50 -21.36 8.82
CA CYS A 94 -11.94 -21.27 9.05
C CYS A 94 -12.35 -21.94 10.36
N GLU A 95 -11.77 -23.08 10.69
CA GLU A 95 -12.05 -23.78 11.96
C GLU A 95 -11.58 -22.97 13.16
N ARG A 96 -10.39 -22.37 13.10
CA ARG A 96 -9.87 -21.48 14.15
C ARG A 96 -10.78 -20.27 14.38
N LEU A 97 -11.28 -19.64 13.32
CA LEU A 97 -12.27 -18.55 13.44
C LEU A 97 -13.59 -18.99 14.07
N ARG A 98 -14.06 -20.22 13.80
CA ARG A 98 -15.27 -20.77 14.44
C ARG A 98 -15.04 -21.03 15.92
N ARG A 99 -13.89 -21.61 16.28
CA ARG A 99 -13.54 -21.95 17.67
C ARG A 99 -13.27 -20.72 18.51
N HIS A 100 -12.60 -19.72 17.94
CA HIS A 100 -12.20 -18.49 18.62
C HIS A 100 -12.54 -17.27 17.75
N PRO A 101 -13.77 -16.75 17.77
CA PRO A 101 -14.10 -15.54 17.01
C PRO A 101 -13.26 -14.33 17.51
N PRO A 102 -12.41 -13.73 16.67
CA PRO A 102 -11.55 -12.61 17.09
C PRO A 102 -12.34 -11.31 17.16
N HIS A 103 -11.91 -10.38 18.02
CA HIS A 103 -12.44 -9.01 18.01
C HIS A 103 -12.06 -8.26 16.72
N VAL A 104 -10.82 -8.45 16.25
CA VAL A 104 -10.27 -7.86 15.01
C VAL A 104 -9.80 -8.98 14.07
N LEU A 105 -10.32 -9.01 12.85
CA LEU A 105 -9.82 -9.90 11.81
C LEU A 105 -9.01 -9.09 10.80
N VAL A 106 -7.76 -9.49 10.55
CA VAL A 106 -6.90 -8.89 9.54
C VAL A 106 -6.73 -9.88 8.39
N GLY A 107 -6.86 -9.46 7.14
CA GLY A 107 -6.74 -10.41 6.03
C GLY A 107 -6.35 -9.76 4.71
N THR A 108 -5.74 -10.56 3.84
CA THR A 108 -5.54 -10.15 2.45
C THR A 108 -6.82 -10.35 1.66
N PRO A 109 -7.17 -9.44 0.73
CA PRO A 109 -8.42 -9.53 -0.03
C PRO A 109 -8.62 -10.88 -0.73
N THR A 110 -7.56 -11.47 -1.24
CA THR A 110 -7.63 -12.76 -1.93
C THR A 110 -8.10 -13.89 -1.00
N ARG A 111 -7.53 -14.00 0.21
CA ARG A 111 -7.95 -15.03 1.17
C ARG A 111 -9.36 -14.75 1.71
N VAL A 112 -9.69 -13.48 2.00
CA VAL A 112 -11.05 -13.09 2.40
C VAL A 112 -12.07 -13.44 1.30
N GLN A 113 -11.74 -13.21 0.03
CA GLN A 113 -12.60 -13.57 -1.09
C GLN A 113 -12.80 -15.09 -1.22
N GLU A 114 -11.74 -15.90 -1.03
CA GLU A 114 -11.86 -17.37 -0.99
C GLU A 114 -12.82 -17.81 0.11
N MET A 115 -12.66 -17.27 1.32
CA MET A 115 -13.53 -17.59 2.45
C MET A 115 -14.98 -17.17 2.19
N LEU A 116 -15.21 -16.03 1.53
CA LEU A 116 -16.56 -15.58 1.15
C LEU A 116 -17.24 -16.50 0.11
N ARG A 117 -16.47 -17.22 -0.69
CA ARG A 117 -17.00 -18.20 -1.65
C ARG A 117 -17.39 -19.52 -0.98
N LEU A 118 -16.91 -19.78 0.24
CA LEU A 118 -17.30 -20.97 0.99
C LEU A 118 -18.76 -20.87 1.47
N PRO A 119 -19.46 -22.01 1.61
CA PRO A 119 -20.75 -22.05 2.28
C PRO A 119 -20.63 -21.43 3.67
N HIS A 120 -21.53 -20.50 4.01
CA HIS A 120 -21.52 -19.78 5.30
C HIS A 120 -20.27 -18.90 5.55
N GLY A 121 -19.53 -18.54 4.50
CA GLY A 121 -18.35 -17.67 4.59
C GLY A 121 -18.65 -16.27 5.13
N ALA A 122 -19.72 -15.62 4.65
CA ALA A 122 -20.10 -14.29 5.11
C ALA A 122 -20.51 -14.24 6.60
N PRO A 123 -21.31 -15.20 7.12
CA PRO A 123 -21.52 -15.37 8.56
C PRO A 123 -20.23 -15.63 9.36
N LEU A 124 -19.34 -16.49 8.85
CA LEU A 124 -18.07 -16.81 9.51
C LEU A 124 -17.18 -15.58 9.70
N LEU A 125 -17.13 -14.71 8.68
CA LEU A 125 -16.39 -13.45 8.72
C LEU A 125 -17.14 -12.32 9.46
N GLY A 126 -18.32 -12.61 10.01
CA GLY A 126 -19.13 -11.64 10.75
C GLY A 126 -19.66 -10.48 9.90
N LEU A 127 -19.76 -10.62 8.57
CA LEU A 127 -20.02 -9.48 7.68
C LEU A 127 -21.32 -8.72 7.99
N ALA A 128 -22.33 -9.41 8.51
CA ALA A 128 -23.60 -8.81 8.93
C ALA A 128 -23.50 -8.01 10.23
N THR A 129 -22.56 -8.37 11.12
CA THR A 129 -22.43 -7.81 12.46
C THR A 129 -21.23 -6.88 12.62
N LEU A 130 -20.32 -6.85 11.62
CA LEU A 130 -19.17 -5.95 11.56
C LEU A 130 -19.58 -4.50 11.86
N ARG A 131 -18.85 -3.85 12.76
CA ARG A 131 -18.99 -2.42 13.08
C ARG A 131 -18.02 -1.56 12.29
N THR A 132 -16.88 -2.11 11.89
CA THR A 132 -15.82 -1.37 11.21
C THR A 132 -15.19 -2.16 10.09
N LEU A 133 -15.05 -1.52 8.93
CA LEU A 133 -14.22 -1.99 7.83
C LEU A 133 -13.06 -1.03 7.68
N VAL A 134 -11.85 -1.57 7.73
CA VAL A 134 -10.62 -0.84 7.44
C VAL A 134 -10.07 -1.29 6.10
N LEU A 135 -9.75 -0.32 5.25
CA LEU A 135 -8.95 -0.50 4.04
C LEU A 135 -7.59 0.16 4.29
N ASP A 136 -6.60 -0.62 4.73
CA ASP A 136 -5.24 -0.12 4.97
C ASP A 136 -4.46 -0.12 3.65
N GLU A 137 -3.81 0.99 3.30
CA GLU A 137 -3.19 1.22 1.99
C GLU A 137 -4.22 1.03 0.85
N ALA A 138 -5.34 1.75 0.93
CA ALA A 138 -6.50 1.62 0.04
C ALA A 138 -6.16 1.76 -1.47
N ASP A 139 -5.16 2.55 -1.82
CA ASP A 139 -4.63 2.65 -3.19
C ASP A 139 -3.98 1.36 -3.67
N ALA A 140 -3.31 0.61 -2.80
CA ALA A 140 -2.76 -0.71 -3.10
C ALA A 140 -3.84 -1.79 -3.19
N LEU A 141 -4.85 -1.73 -2.32
CA LEU A 141 -5.95 -2.69 -2.27
C LEU A 141 -6.86 -2.62 -3.51
N LEU A 142 -7.25 -1.39 -3.89
CA LEU A 142 -8.23 -1.18 -4.95
C LEU A 142 -7.59 -1.03 -6.33
N GLN A 143 -6.32 -0.61 -6.38
CA GLN A 143 -5.53 -0.37 -7.61
C GLN A 143 -6.30 0.42 -8.67
N LEU A 144 -7.09 1.41 -8.24
CA LEU A 144 -8.02 2.09 -9.14
C LEU A 144 -7.31 2.71 -10.35
N PRO A 145 -7.93 2.70 -11.54
CA PRO A 145 -7.39 3.36 -12.69
C PRO A 145 -7.23 4.87 -12.43
N GLY A 146 -6.23 5.49 -13.05
CA GLY A 146 -6.01 6.94 -12.94
C GLY A 146 -7.21 7.76 -13.40
N ARG A 147 -7.20 9.08 -13.13
CA ARG A 147 -8.32 10.00 -13.43
C ARG A 147 -8.79 9.96 -14.89
N PHE A 148 -7.87 9.70 -15.83
CA PHE A 148 -8.14 9.60 -17.26
C PHE A 148 -7.56 8.29 -17.80
N PRO A 149 -8.24 7.15 -17.57
CA PRO A 149 -7.71 5.88 -17.99
C PRO A 149 -7.93 5.64 -19.48
N SER A 150 -6.91 5.07 -20.13
CA SER A 150 -7.03 4.60 -21.51
C SER A 150 -8.10 3.52 -21.62
N GLU A 151 -8.63 3.28 -22.82
CA GLU A 151 -9.63 2.23 -23.04
C GLU A 151 -9.11 0.85 -22.62
N LYS A 152 -7.83 0.56 -22.90
CA LYS A 152 -7.17 -0.66 -22.45
C LYS A 152 -7.15 -0.78 -20.92
N GLN A 153 -6.87 0.31 -20.20
CA GLN A 153 -6.87 0.31 -18.73
C GLN A 153 -8.28 0.12 -18.17
N ARG A 154 -9.29 0.75 -18.79
CA ARG A 154 -10.71 0.56 -18.42
C ARG A 154 -11.14 -0.89 -18.63
N TRP A 155 -10.87 -1.44 -19.81
CA TRP A 155 -11.18 -2.84 -20.13
C TRP A 155 -10.48 -3.81 -19.17
N LYS A 156 -9.17 -3.62 -18.92
CA LYS A 156 -8.43 -4.45 -17.97
C LYS A 156 -9.06 -4.43 -16.58
N HIS A 157 -9.47 -3.25 -16.11
CA HIS A 157 -10.13 -3.12 -14.81
C HIS A 157 -11.53 -3.70 -14.74
N ALA A 158 -12.28 -3.64 -15.85
CA ALA A 158 -13.61 -4.23 -15.94
C ALA A 158 -13.55 -5.76 -15.92
N VAL A 159 -12.65 -6.33 -16.72
CA VAL A 159 -12.50 -7.79 -16.89
C VAL A 159 -11.71 -8.44 -15.75
N HIS A 160 -10.65 -7.79 -15.27
CA HIS A 160 -9.78 -8.31 -14.22
C HIS A 160 -9.83 -7.40 -12.99
N ARG A 161 -10.96 -7.46 -12.28
CA ARG A 161 -11.13 -6.75 -11.02
C ARG A 161 -10.14 -7.25 -9.98
N THR A 162 -9.70 -6.35 -9.13
CA THR A 162 -8.86 -6.75 -7.99
C THR A 162 -9.72 -7.46 -6.95
N PRO A 163 -9.18 -8.47 -6.24
CA PRO A 163 -9.91 -9.11 -5.14
C PRO A 163 -10.36 -8.10 -4.07
N GLY A 164 -9.59 -7.02 -3.86
CA GLY A 164 -9.97 -5.92 -2.97
C GLY A 164 -11.27 -5.22 -3.38
N LEU A 165 -11.45 -4.97 -4.69
CA LEU A 165 -12.69 -4.40 -5.22
C LEU A 165 -13.86 -5.38 -5.11
N ASP A 166 -13.64 -6.67 -5.31
CA ASP A 166 -14.70 -7.68 -5.21
C ASP A 166 -15.22 -7.82 -3.78
N VAL A 167 -14.31 -7.94 -2.79
CA VAL A 167 -14.68 -7.98 -1.36
C VAL A 167 -15.42 -6.70 -0.96
N LEU A 168 -14.93 -5.55 -1.41
CA LEU A 168 -15.58 -4.26 -1.18
C LEU A 168 -16.99 -4.22 -1.78
N ASN A 169 -17.16 -4.69 -3.01
CA ASN A 169 -18.46 -4.72 -3.70
C ASN A 169 -19.46 -5.62 -2.97
N THR A 170 -19.04 -6.79 -2.49
CA THR A 170 -19.87 -7.67 -1.64
C THR A 170 -20.32 -6.95 -0.37
N LEU A 171 -19.40 -6.27 0.33
CA LEU A 171 -19.72 -5.52 1.53
C LEU A 171 -20.68 -4.35 1.27
N MET A 172 -20.49 -3.64 0.16
CA MET A 172 -21.37 -2.54 -0.26
C MET A 172 -22.81 -3.00 -0.52
N GLN A 173 -23.01 -4.21 -1.04
CA GLN A 173 -24.32 -4.82 -1.25
C GLN A 173 -24.99 -5.22 0.06
N MET A 174 -24.20 -5.63 1.06
CA MET A 174 -24.71 -6.13 2.33
C MET A 174 -24.94 -5.04 3.38
N ARG A 175 -24.14 -3.97 3.39
CA ARG A 175 -24.07 -2.98 4.48
C ARG A 175 -24.06 -1.55 3.97
N ALA A 176 -24.89 -0.71 4.58
CA ALA A 176 -24.84 0.75 4.45
C ALA A 176 -23.72 1.32 5.34
N THR A 177 -23.11 2.44 4.93
CA THR A 177 -22.12 3.19 5.72
C THR A 177 -22.72 4.36 6.47
N PHE A 178 -21.97 4.95 7.44
CA PHE A 178 -22.44 6.10 8.22
C PHE A 178 -22.65 7.36 7.36
N SER A 179 -21.83 7.56 6.33
CA SER A 179 -21.95 8.70 5.42
C SER A 179 -22.68 8.41 4.10
N GLY A 180 -23.12 7.17 3.84
CA GLY A 180 -23.87 6.79 2.64
C GLY A 180 -25.40 6.99 2.76
N GLY A 181 -26.11 7.32 1.68
CA GLY A 181 -27.58 7.50 1.75
C GLY A 181 -28.37 7.93 0.50
N GLU A 182 -28.04 9.02 -0.20
CA GLU A 182 -28.94 9.60 -1.24
C GLU A 182 -28.24 10.27 -2.43
N ARG A 183 -28.61 10.07 -3.69
CA ARG A 183 -27.90 10.69 -4.85
C ARG A 183 -27.74 12.22 -4.72
N ILE A 184 -26.52 12.73 -4.90
CA ILE A 184 -26.28 14.17 -5.09
C ILE A 184 -26.26 14.43 -6.60
N MET A 185 -27.13 15.32 -7.08
CA MET A 185 -27.18 15.75 -8.49
C MET A 185 -25.98 16.64 -8.90
N SER A 186 -25.10 17.00 -7.96
CA SER A 186 -24.04 18.01 -8.11
C SER A 186 -22.61 17.55 -7.69
N ALA A 187 -22.31 16.26 -7.68
CA ALA A 187 -21.01 15.77 -7.17
C ALA A 187 -19.84 16.01 -8.15
N GLY A 188 -19.35 17.25 -8.18
CA GLY A 188 -18.14 17.62 -8.92
C GLY A 188 -17.44 18.82 -8.29
N LEU A 189 -16.74 18.60 -7.16
CA LEU A 189 -15.74 19.51 -6.58
C LEU A 189 -16.26 20.87 -6.07
N GLU A 190 -16.86 20.95 -4.87
CA GLU A 190 -17.16 22.28 -4.30
C GLU A 190 -16.36 22.59 -3.02
N ARG A 191 -15.54 23.66 -3.14
CA ARG A 191 -15.10 24.50 -2.02
C ARG A 191 -16.19 25.54 -1.74
N GLY A 192 -16.17 26.08 -0.53
CA GLY A 192 -17.23 26.90 0.07
C GLY A 192 -17.70 28.13 -0.72
N GLN A 193 -18.92 28.53 -0.36
CA GLN A 193 -19.52 29.87 -0.46
C GLN A 193 -19.10 30.74 -1.65
N HIS A 194 -19.89 30.68 -2.72
CA HIS A 194 -19.96 31.79 -3.67
C HIS A 194 -20.78 32.94 -3.07
N THR A 195 -20.11 33.97 -2.57
CA THR A 195 -20.69 35.31 -2.38
C THR A 195 -20.91 35.97 -3.74
N LYS A 196 -22.05 36.64 -3.86
CA LYS A 196 -22.59 37.27 -5.07
C LYS A 196 -21.59 38.20 -5.78
N GLY A 197 -21.62 38.16 -7.11
CA GLY A 197 -21.54 39.37 -7.93
C GLY A 197 -20.21 39.68 -8.59
N THR A 198 -19.74 38.81 -9.50
CA THR A 198 -19.04 39.17 -10.77
C THR A 198 -18.65 37.87 -11.49
N GLU A 199 -19.63 37.07 -11.92
CA GLU A 199 -19.36 35.94 -12.81
C GLU A 199 -19.32 36.43 -14.27
N ARG A 200 -18.16 36.36 -14.91
CA ARG A 200 -18.15 36.03 -16.35
C ARG A 200 -18.13 34.52 -16.48
N ARG A 201 -19.30 34.01 -16.87
CA ARG A 201 -19.63 32.62 -17.16
C ARG A 201 -18.62 31.97 -18.13
N PRO A 202 -17.97 30.84 -17.81
CA PRO A 202 -17.06 30.16 -18.73
C PRO A 202 -17.79 29.53 -19.95
N PRO A 203 -17.15 29.47 -21.13
CA PRO A 203 -17.75 29.03 -22.39
C PRO A 203 -18.14 27.53 -22.48
N GLU A 204 -19.01 27.21 -23.45
CA GLU A 204 -19.78 25.96 -23.58
C GLU A 204 -18.94 24.66 -23.68
N HIS A 205 -17.71 24.69 -24.20
CA HIS A 205 -16.84 23.50 -24.31
C HIS A 205 -16.20 23.09 -22.98
N ILE A 206 -16.12 24.00 -22.01
CA ILE A 206 -15.74 23.72 -20.60
C ILE A 206 -16.90 23.03 -19.86
N ARG A 207 -18.14 23.14 -20.38
CA ARG A 207 -19.34 22.49 -19.83
C ARG A 207 -19.66 21.14 -20.45
N ARG A 208 -19.33 20.91 -21.73
CA ARG A 208 -19.63 19.64 -22.43
C ARG A 208 -18.83 18.42 -21.92
N THR A 209 -17.87 18.59 -21.00
CA THR A 209 -17.22 17.52 -20.21
C THR A 209 -17.60 17.55 -18.72
N GLN A 210 -18.74 18.16 -18.36
CA GLN A 210 -19.51 17.66 -17.22
C GLN A 210 -19.97 16.25 -17.58
N TYR A 211 -19.12 15.28 -17.22
CA TYR A 211 -19.20 13.83 -17.40
C TYR A 211 -20.59 13.34 -17.77
N ARG A 212 -20.77 13.05 -19.08
CA ARG A 212 -21.97 12.44 -19.63
C ARG A 212 -22.33 11.17 -18.87
N GLY A 213 -23.51 11.21 -18.27
CA GLY A 213 -24.35 10.06 -17.98
C GLY A 213 -23.94 9.31 -16.72
N ALA A 214 -24.93 8.71 -16.07
CA ALA A 214 -24.70 7.55 -15.26
C ALA A 214 -23.81 6.58 -16.06
N GLU A 215 -22.50 6.57 -15.79
CA GLU A 215 -21.72 5.36 -16.04
C GLU A 215 -22.58 4.27 -15.39
N LYS A 216 -22.97 3.25 -16.17
CA LYS A 216 -23.47 2.01 -15.59
C LYS A 216 -22.35 1.54 -14.68
N SER A 217 -22.38 1.96 -13.42
CA SER A 217 -21.36 1.60 -12.45
C SER A 217 -21.44 0.10 -12.38
N GLU A 218 -20.40 -0.58 -12.86
CA GLU A 218 -20.34 -2.03 -12.74
C GLU A 218 -20.13 -2.48 -11.28
N LEU A 219 -19.93 -1.51 -10.37
CA LEU A 219 -19.99 -1.71 -8.93
C LEU A 219 -21.42 -1.47 -8.49
N ALA A 220 -21.90 -2.37 -7.61
CA ALA A 220 -23.24 -2.26 -7.07
C ALA A 220 -23.41 -0.91 -6.36
N PRO A 221 -24.60 -0.30 -6.46
CA PRO A 221 -24.87 0.90 -5.70
C PRO A 221 -24.76 0.59 -4.19
N PRO A 222 -24.31 1.56 -3.39
CA PRO A 222 -24.21 1.37 -1.94
C PRO A 222 -25.61 1.12 -1.38
N LEU A 223 -25.71 0.22 -0.40
CA LEU A 223 -26.97 0.00 0.28
C LEU A 223 -27.41 1.29 1.00
N LYS A 224 -28.68 1.68 0.82
CA LYS A 224 -29.25 2.85 1.50
C LYS A 224 -29.45 2.56 2.98
N ARG A 225 -29.33 3.61 3.81
CA ARG A 225 -29.58 3.51 5.24
C ARG A 225 -31.07 3.32 5.51
N VAL A 226 -31.38 2.35 6.36
CA VAL A 226 -32.74 2.11 6.89
C VAL A 226 -32.80 2.64 8.32
N PRO A 227 -33.92 3.25 8.77
CA PRO A 227 -34.11 3.62 10.17
C PRO A 227 -33.85 2.43 11.12
N GLY A 228 -33.11 2.66 12.21
CA GLY A 228 -32.75 1.62 13.18
C GLY A 228 -31.59 0.70 12.76
N ALA A 229 -31.09 0.77 11.52
CA ALA A 229 -29.91 0.02 11.12
C ALA A 229 -28.64 0.55 11.82
N VAL A 230 -27.71 -0.36 12.16
CA VAL A 230 -26.35 -0.04 12.64
C VAL A 230 -25.42 -0.03 11.42
N PRO A 231 -25.11 1.15 10.86
CA PRO A 231 -24.29 1.23 9.67
C PRO A 231 -22.84 0.84 9.97
N LEU A 232 -22.15 0.40 8.93
CA LEU A 232 -20.75 0.06 8.95
C LEU A 232 -19.92 1.35 8.92
N GLN A 233 -18.93 1.47 9.79
CA GLN A 233 -17.94 2.53 9.64
C GLN A 233 -16.86 2.12 8.65
N LEU A 234 -16.58 2.99 7.69
CA LEU A 234 -15.46 2.86 6.76
C LEU A 234 -14.25 3.67 7.26
N VAL A 235 -13.10 3.02 7.35
CA VAL A 235 -11.82 3.65 7.63
C VAL A 235 -10.86 3.32 6.49
N CYS A 236 -10.41 4.32 5.74
CA CYS A 236 -9.40 4.14 4.70
C CYS A 236 -8.11 4.84 5.11
N THR A 237 -6.98 4.14 5.02
CA THR A 237 -5.66 4.78 5.07
C THR A 237 -5.07 4.78 3.66
N SER A 238 -4.32 5.82 3.32
CA SER A 238 -3.51 5.83 2.10
C SER A 238 -2.40 6.87 2.22
N ALA A 239 -1.21 6.55 1.70
CA ALA A 239 -0.15 7.54 1.62
C ALA A 239 -0.49 8.65 0.60
N THR A 240 -1.10 8.26 -0.52
CA THR A 240 -1.42 9.20 -1.60
C THR A 240 -2.78 9.87 -1.41
N ALA A 241 -3.76 9.12 -0.90
CA ALA A 241 -5.17 9.51 -0.75
C ALA A 241 -5.64 10.46 -1.87
N ASN A 242 -5.42 10.00 -3.10
CA ASN A 242 -5.51 10.82 -4.31
C ASN A 242 -6.95 11.20 -4.69
N SER A 243 -7.09 12.07 -5.69
CA SER A 243 -8.40 12.47 -6.24
C SER A 243 -9.19 11.29 -6.82
N VAL A 244 -8.52 10.21 -7.24
CA VAL A 244 -9.15 8.99 -7.73
C VAL A 244 -9.92 8.28 -6.61
N LEU A 245 -9.30 8.08 -5.44
CA LEU A 245 -9.98 7.49 -4.27
C LEU A 245 -11.16 8.35 -3.81
N ARG A 246 -11.02 9.68 -3.82
CA ARG A 246 -12.13 10.60 -3.51
C ARG A 246 -13.29 10.44 -4.49
N HIS A 247 -13.01 10.48 -5.78
CA HIS A 247 -14.02 10.32 -6.81
C HIS A 247 -14.68 8.95 -6.73
N PHE A 248 -13.90 7.90 -6.50
CA PHE A 248 -14.38 6.54 -6.34
C PHE A 248 -15.36 6.39 -5.17
N PHE A 249 -14.94 6.72 -3.95
CA PHE A 249 -15.79 6.54 -2.78
C PHE A 249 -16.96 7.54 -2.71
N GLY A 250 -16.78 8.74 -3.27
CA GLY A 250 -17.80 9.79 -3.26
C GLY A 250 -18.74 9.74 -4.45
N ALA A 251 -18.24 10.08 -5.64
CA ALA A 251 -19.08 10.27 -6.82
C ALA A 251 -19.53 8.94 -7.44
N ARG A 252 -18.64 7.94 -7.53
CA ARG A 252 -18.93 6.66 -8.18
C ARG A 252 -19.71 5.71 -7.29
N THR A 253 -19.25 5.50 -6.05
CA THR A 253 -19.90 4.55 -5.14
C THR A 253 -20.80 5.21 -4.11
N GLY A 254 -20.71 6.52 -3.83
CA GLY A 254 -21.55 7.19 -2.84
C GLY A 254 -21.40 6.69 -1.40
N TRP A 255 -20.40 5.84 -1.13
CA TRP A 255 -20.19 5.14 0.15
C TRP A 255 -19.44 5.99 1.17
N LEU A 256 -18.69 7.01 0.71
CA LEU A 256 -18.08 8.01 1.55
C LEU A 256 -18.42 9.42 1.09
N ARG A 257 -19.02 10.22 1.97
CA ARG A 257 -19.45 11.58 1.63
C ARG A 257 -18.89 12.61 2.58
N THR A 258 -17.97 13.41 2.07
CA THR A 258 -17.37 14.51 2.80
C THR A 258 -17.94 15.84 2.32
N ASN A 259 -18.07 16.80 3.22
CA ASN A 259 -18.28 18.22 2.90
C ASN A 259 -19.61 18.61 2.22
N THR A 260 -20.71 17.86 2.35
CA THR A 260 -22.04 18.43 2.08
C THR A 260 -22.60 19.09 3.35
N ARG A 261 -23.53 20.04 3.22
CA ARG A 261 -24.19 20.70 4.38
C ARG A 261 -24.82 19.68 5.33
N GLU A 262 -25.26 18.54 4.82
CA GLU A 262 -25.92 17.46 5.57
C GLU A 262 -24.94 16.40 6.14
N THR A 263 -23.75 16.23 5.54
CA THR A 263 -22.78 15.19 5.93
C THR A 263 -21.47 15.72 6.53
N ARG A 264 -21.39 17.03 6.82
CA ARG A 264 -20.18 17.70 7.32
C ARG A 264 -19.56 17.02 8.55
N ASP A 265 -20.38 16.39 9.38
CA ASP A 265 -19.94 15.67 10.58
C ASP A 265 -19.93 14.14 10.42
N LEU A 266 -20.40 13.57 9.30
CA LEU A 266 -20.56 12.13 9.11
C LEU A 266 -19.34 11.42 8.52
N ALA A 267 -18.50 12.13 7.77
CA ALA A 267 -17.21 11.62 7.30
C ALA A 267 -16.10 12.67 7.43
N ARG A 268 -14.91 12.22 7.81
CA ARG A 268 -13.74 13.09 8.01
C ARG A 268 -12.61 12.72 7.07
N TRP A 269 -12.12 13.72 6.33
CA TRP A 269 -10.87 13.64 5.62
C TRP A 269 -9.76 14.25 6.49
N ILE A 270 -8.85 13.40 6.95
CA ILE A 270 -7.75 13.82 7.82
C ILE A 270 -6.47 13.77 7.00
N ASP A 271 -5.90 14.93 6.70
CA ASP A 271 -4.60 15.06 6.03
C ASP A 271 -3.53 15.44 7.04
N LEU A 272 -2.69 14.48 7.40
CA LEU A 272 -1.56 14.65 8.32
C LEU A 272 -0.26 15.01 7.59
N THR A 273 -0.27 15.14 6.25
CA THR A 273 0.95 15.46 5.48
C THR A 273 1.45 16.88 5.68
N GLY A 274 0.61 17.78 6.21
CA GLY A 274 0.94 19.19 6.51
C GLY A 274 1.29 19.49 7.98
N LEU A 275 1.23 18.50 8.88
CA LEU A 275 1.59 18.69 10.30
C LEU A 275 3.11 18.73 10.54
N SER A 276 3.93 18.49 9.51
CA SER A 276 5.39 18.66 9.55
C SER A 276 5.87 20.10 9.37
N GLY A 277 5.02 21.09 9.65
CA GLY A 277 5.45 22.47 9.83
C GLY A 277 5.76 23.29 8.58
N GLN A 278 5.02 23.15 7.46
CA GLN A 278 4.92 24.24 6.46
C GLN A 278 3.76 24.06 5.45
N LEU A 279 3.26 25.20 4.97
CA LEU A 279 1.95 25.49 4.40
C LEU A 279 1.57 24.81 3.06
N SER A 280 0.26 24.57 2.97
CA SER A 280 -0.64 24.46 1.82
C SER A 280 -0.08 24.63 0.40
N ALA A 281 -0.17 23.55 -0.37
CA ALA A 281 -0.51 23.60 -1.79
C ALA A 281 -1.55 22.52 -2.09
N VAL A 282 -2.81 22.84 -1.86
CA VAL A 282 -3.95 22.05 -2.33
C VAL A 282 -4.02 22.27 -3.84
N ASP A 283 -3.72 21.22 -4.62
CA ASP A 283 -3.79 21.12 -6.09
C ASP A 283 -2.46 21.07 -6.89
N ALA A 284 -1.35 20.63 -6.29
CA ALA A 284 -0.23 20.09 -7.09
C ALA A 284 -0.49 18.60 -7.45
N PRO A 285 -0.62 18.22 -8.73
CA PRO A 285 -0.64 16.82 -9.14
C PRO A 285 0.80 16.32 -9.20
N LEU A 286 1.47 16.20 -8.06
CA LEU A 286 2.83 15.67 -8.04
C LEU A 286 2.94 14.58 -6.99
N SER A 287 3.36 13.43 -7.50
CA SER A 287 3.85 12.26 -6.80
C SER A 287 4.57 12.60 -5.50
N GLY A 288 4.36 11.76 -4.48
CA GLY A 288 4.77 11.98 -3.10
C GLY A 288 6.18 12.55 -2.99
N VAL A 289 6.29 13.66 -2.25
CA VAL A 289 7.57 14.22 -1.85
C VAL A 289 8.24 13.17 -0.97
N VAL A 290 9.36 12.61 -1.45
CA VAL A 290 10.17 11.72 -0.63
C VAL A 290 10.77 12.54 0.52
N PRO A 291 10.77 12.03 1.76
CA PRO A 291 11.44 12.69 2.89
C PRO A 291 12.88 13.10 2.55
N ARG A 292 13.31 14.27 3.01
CA ARG A 292 14.66 14.81 2.71
C ARG A 292 15.77 14.04 3.41
N GLU A 293 15.42 13.30 4.46
CA GLU A 293 16.32 12.47 5.25
C GLU A 293 16.69 11.15 4.55
N ILE A 294 16.13 10.92 3.36
CA ILE A 294 16.37 9.74 2.54
C ILE A 294 17.31 10.12 1.40
N ASP A 295 18.48 9.50 1.41
CA ASP A 295 19.43 9.58 0.32
C ASP A 295 19.09 8.56 -0.76
N HIS A 296 19.27 8.96 -2.01
CA HIS A 296 18.94 8.16 -3.17
C HIS A 296 20.18 7.90 -3.99
N ALA A 297 20.42 6.67 -4.40
CA ALA A 297 21.49 6.30 -5.30
C ALA A 297 20.97 5.40 -6.43
N CYS A 298 21.64 5.45 -7.58
CA CYS A 298 21.27 4.63 -8.73
C CYS A 298 22.51 4.10 -9.43
N VAL A 299 22.68 2.78 -9.40
CA VAL A 299 23.81 2.07 -10.00
C VAL A 299 23.31 1.32 -11.23
N VAL A 300 23.99 1.50 -12.36
CA VAL A 300 23.77 0.81 -13.61
C VAL A 300 24.83 -0.28 -13.75
N VAL A 301 24.36 -1.51 -13.96
CA VAL A 301 25.14 -2.74 -14.07
C VAL A 301 25.30 -3.08 -15.55
N GLN A 302 26.55 -3.21 -15.99
CA GLN A 302 26.93 -3.58 -17.35
C GLN A 302 27.66 -4.92 -17.34
N GLU A 303 27.28 -5.78 -18.28
CA GLU A 303 28.03 -7.01 -18.56
C GLU A 303 29.22 -6.66 -19.45
N THR A 304 30.38 -7.13 -19.02
CA THR A 304 31.63 -7.04 -19.76
C THR A 304 31.91 -8.39 -20.40
N HIS A 305 32.27 -8.40 -21.68
CA HIS A 305 32.41 -9.63 -22.46
C HIS A 305 33.47 -10.62 -21.93
N ASP A 306 34.45 -10.17 -21.11
CA ASP A 306 35.52 -11.01 -20.53
C ASP A 306 36.13 -10.37 -19.25
N GLY A 307 35.35 -9.64 -18.44
CA GLY A 307 35.88 -8.84 -17.32
C GLY A 307 34.98 -8.82 -16.08
N PRO A 308 35.47 -8.23 -14.95
CA PRO A 308 34.67 -8.04 -13.74
C PRO A 308 33.44 -7.15 -14.01
N LEU A 309 32.39 -7.36 -13.22
CA LEU A 309 31.12 -6.65 -13.28
C LEU A 309 31.32 -5.12 -13.27
N SER A 310 30.94 -4.44 -14.37
CA SER A 310 31.10 -2.99 -14.48
C SER A 310 29.92 -2.25 -13.85
N LEU A 311 30.22 -1.42 -12.84
CA LEU A 311 29.24 -0.60 -12.12
C LEU A 311 29.47 0.89 -12.40
N ARG A 312 28.40 1.60 -12.76
CA ARG A 312 28.44 3.07 -12.92
C ARG A 312 27.24 3.75 -12.30
N ASN A 313 27.39 5.02 -11.92
CA ASN A 313 26.26 5.83 -11.48
C ASN A 313 25.39 6.28 -12.66
N LEU A 314 24.06 6.34 -12.46
CA LEU A 314 23.15 6.91 -13.44
C LEU A 314 23.36 8.43 -13.55
N ASP A 315 23.75 8.91 -14.74
CA ASP A 315 23.83 10.34 -15.02
C ASP A 315 22.49 10.85 -15.57
N VAL A 316 21.65 11.36 -14.67
CA VAL A 316 20.32 11.92 -15.00
C VAL A 316 20.44 13.12 -15.95
N ARG A 317 21.53 13.90 -15.89
CA ARG A 317 21.72 15.09 -16.74
C ARG A 317 22.05 14.70 -18.18
N ARG A 318 22.91 13.69 -18.38
CA ARG A 318 23.21 13.16 -19.73
C ARG A 318 21.97 12.57 -20.40
N GLN A 319 21.13 11.86 -19.65
CA GLN A 319 19.89 11.28 -20.19
C GLN A 319 18.88 12.35 -20.64
N ARG A 320 18.90 13.56 -20.05
CA ARG A 320 18.10 14.70 -20.55
C ARG A 320 18.50 15.10 -21.96
N ALA A 321 19.80 15.28 -22.21
CA ALA A 321 20.32 15.68 -23.51
C ALA A 321 20.12 14.58 -24.59
N ALA A 322 20.30 13.31 -24.22
CA ALA A 322 20.09 12.18 -25.13
C ALA A 322 18.61 11.91 -25.46
N SER A 323 17.68 12.32 -24.60
CA SER A 323 16.24 12.16 -24.87
C SER A 323 15.72 13.03 -26.03
N GLU A 324 16.47 14.08 -26.40
CA GLU A 324 16.16 14.97 -27.54
C GLU A 324 16.87 14.54 -28.84
N SER A 325 17.90 13.69 -28.76
CA SER A 325 18.65 13.26 -29.93
C SER A 325 18.85 11.74 -29.94
N VAL A 326 18.30 11.11 -30.98
CA VAL A 326 18.69 9.83 -31.58
C VAL A 326 17.87 8.58 -31.18
N ARG A 327 17.15 8.09 -32.21
CA ARG A 327 16.86 6.68 -32.45
C ARG A 327 18.09 6.05 -33.10
N THR A 328 18.89 5.26 -32.38
CA THR A 328 19.80 4.29 -32.98
C THR A 328 19.75 3.01 -32.17
N SER A 329 19.50 1.91 -32.88
CA SER A 329 19.43 0.56 -32.33
C SER A 329 20.85 0.03 -32.11
N THR A 330 21.29 -0.01 -30.86
CA THR A 330 22.43 -0.83 -30.44
C THR A 330 22.00 -2.30 -30.47
N PRO A 331 22.88 -3.26 -30.83
CA PRO A 331 22.55 -4.68 -30.74
C PRO A 331 22.18 -5.04 -29.30
N VAL A 332 20.99 -5.61 -29.12
CA VAL A 332 20.45 -5.95 -27.80
C VAL A 332 20.90 -7.37 -27.50
N ALA A 333 21.72 -7.55 -26.45
CA ALA A 333 21.96 -8.87 -25.88
C ALA A 333 20.61 -9.56 -25.61
N PRO A 334 20.47 -10.89 -25.81
CA PRO A 334 19.20 -11.56 -25.62
C PRO A 334 18.68 -11.28 -24.21
N ALA A 335 17.54 -10.60 -24.11
CA ALA A 335 16.95 -10.24 -22.83
C ALA A 335 16.64 -11.52 -22.05
N LEU A 336 17.12 -11.58 -20.80
CA LEU A 336 16.79 -12.68 -19.89
C LEU A 336 15.25 -12.81 -19.81
N PRO A 337 14.71 -14.04 -19.73
CA PRO A 337 13.28 -14.22 -19.48
C PRO A 337 12.88 -13.49 -18.20
N ARG A 338 11.73 -12.79 -18.19
CA ARG A 338 11.32 -11.94 -17.06
C ARG A 338 11.22 -12.65 -15.70
N HIS A 339 11.04 -13.97 -15.72
CA HIS A 339 10.97 -14.81 -14.50
C HIS A 339 12.35 -15.31 -14.05
N ALA A 340 13.37 -15.22 -14.90
CA ALA A 340 14.73 -15.58 -14.57
C ALA A 340 15.33 -14.53 -13.64
N VAL A 341 15.95 -14.99 -12.57
CA VAL A 341 16.73 -14.15 -11.67
C VAL A 341 17.99 -13.72 -12.41
N ASP A 342 18.27 -12.42 -12.39
CA ASP A 342 19.47 -11.85 -13.03
C ASP A 342 20.64 -11.89 -12.04
N PRO A 343 21.64 -12.77 -12.26
CA PRO A 343 22.76 -12.93 -11.33
C PRO A 343 23.62 -11.65 -11.25
N LEU A 344 23.71 -10.87 -12.32
CA LEU A 344 24.56 -9.68 -12.36
C LEU A 344 23.97 -8.57 -11.49
N LEU A 345 22.64 -8.47 -11.39
CA LEU A 345 21.99 -7.58 -10.43
C LEU A 345 22.18 -8.03 -8.98
N LEU A 346 22.26 -9.34 -8.71
CA LEU A 346 22.51 -9.86 -7.36
C LEU A 346 23.98 -9.72 -6.94
N GLU A 347 24.92 -9.92 -7.86
CA GLU A 347 26.34 -9.62 -7.65
C GLU A 347 26.56 -8.14 -7.37
N ALA A 348 25.92 -7.25 -8.13
CA ALA A 348 25.92 -5.81 -7.86
C ALA A 348 25.36 -5.51 -6.47
N LEU A 349 24.26 -6.16 -6.07
CA LEU A 349 23.69 -6.00 -4.73
C LEU A 349 24.69 -6.43 -3.66
N ALA A 350 25.33 -7.60 -3.80
CA ALA A 350 26.32 -8.09 -2.85
C ALA A 350 27.53 -7.15 -2.73
N TYR A 351 28.03 -6.62 -3.85
CA TYR A 351 29.11 -5.63 -3.85
C TYR A 351 28.71 -4.34 -3.12
N VAL A 352 27.52 -3.80 -3.42
CA VAL A 352 27.02 -2.59 -2.77
C VAL A 352 26.74 -2.84 -1.29
N TYR A 353 26.21 -4.00 -0.93
CA TYR A 353 26.00 -4.43 0.44
C TYR A 353 27.32 -4.40 1.24
N ALA A 354 28.39 -4.97 0.69
CA ALA A 354 29.70 -5.01 1.32
C ALA A 354 30.36 -3.62 1.42
N SER A 355 30.16 -2.74 0.43
CA SER A 355 30.83 -1.43 0.37
C SER A 355 30.13 -0.30 1.12
N GLN A 356 28.81 -0.39 1.34
CA GLN A 356 28.02 0.68 1.99
C GLN A 356 27.85 0.49 3.50
N GLY A 357 28.45 -0.54 4.11
CA GLY A 357 28.32 -0.80 5.55
C GLY A 357 26.85 -1.06 5.95
N VAL A 358 26.16 -1.89 5.16
CA VAL A 358 24.74 -2.15 5.34
C VAL A 358 24.51 -2.91 6.65
N ARG A 359 23.83 -2.25 7.60
CA ARG A 359 23.37 -2.90 8.84
C ARG A 359 22.12 -3.74 8.57
N ARG A 360 21.01 -3.07 8.33
CA ARG A 360 19.74 -3.75 8.03
C ARG A 360 19.17 -3.23 6.73
N ALA A 361 18.86 -4.12 5.80
CA ALA A 361 18.33 -3.74 4.50
C ALA A 361 17.13 -4.56 4.09
N ILE A 362 16.34 -4.00 3.18
CA ILE A 362 15.30 -4.71 2.46
C ILE A 362 15.64 -4.69 0.97
N ALA A 363 15.68 -5.87 0.33
CA ALA A 363 15.85 -6.02 -1.11
C ALA A 363 14.50 -6.32 -1.75
N LEU A 364 14.01 -5.36 -2.53
CA LEU A 364 12.77 -5.46 -3.29
C LEU A 364 13.09 -5.94 -4.70
N VAL A 365 12.64 -7.16 -4.99
CA VAL A 365 12.87 -7.83 -6.27
C VAL A 365 11.65 -7.74 -7.19
N PRO A 366 11.81 -7.98 -8.50
CA PRO A 366 10.70 -8.03 -9.43
C PRO A 366 9.65 -9.06 -9.00
N PRO A 367 8.34 -8.81 -9.21
CA PRO A 367 7.27 -9.72 -8.78
C PRO A 367 7.32 -11.12 -9.41
N GLN A 368 8.03 -11.25 -10.54
CA GLN A 368 8.17 -12.51 -11.27
C GLN A 368 9.30 -13.39 -10.71
N TRP A 369 10.17 -12.84 -9.86
CA TRP A 369 11.31 -13.56 -9.31
C TRP A 369 10.89 -14.38 -8.10
N SER A 370 11.46 -15.59 -8.00
CA SER A 370 11.34 -16.43 -6.82
C SER A 370 12.18 -15.85 -5.68
N VAL A 371 11.52 -15.44 -4.60
CA VAL A 371 12.19 -14.91 -3.40
C VAL A 371 13.18 -15.91 -2.82
N ARG A 372 12.81 -17.20 -2.81
CA ARG A 372 13.69 -18.28 -2.32
C ARG A 372 14.96 -18.40 -3.17
N ARG A 373 14.82 -18.39 -4.49
CA ARG A 373 15.98 -18.47 -5.40
C ARG A 373 16.90 -17.27 -5.25
N VAL A 374 16.34 -16.05 -5.14
CA VAL A 374 17.14 -14.85 -4.88
C VAL A 374 17.86 -14.96 -3.54
N ALA A 375 17.20 -15.46 -2.50
CA ALA A 375 17.83 -15.65 -1.20
C ALA A 375 18.97 -16.68 -1.25
N ASP A 376 18.78 -17.80 -1.96
CA ASP A 376 19.81 -18.83 -2.15
C ASP A 376 21.02 -18.27 -2.93
N GLU A 377 20.77 -17.48 -3.99
CA GLU A 377 21.84 -16.85 -4.79
C GLU A 377 22.58 -15.75 -4.00
N LEU A 378 21.88 -14.92 -3.23
CA LEU A 378 22.53 -13.93 -2.36
C LEU A 378 23.32 -14.59 -1.21
N ALA A 379 22.80 -15.68 -0.64
CA ALA A 379 23.50 -16.45 0.38
C ALA A 379 24.79 -17.09 -0.17
N SER A 380 24.79 -17.57 -1.42
CA SER A 380 26.01 -18.09 -2.06
C SER A 380 27.07 -17.00 -2.28
N LEU A 381 26.64 -15.75 -2.49
CA LEU A 381 27.47 -14.54 -2.51
C LEU A 381 27.87 -14.04 -1.12
N LYS A 382 27.61 -14.82 -0.06
CA LYS A 382 27.92 -14.51 1.35
C LYS A 382 27.16 -13.29 1.91
N VAL A 383 26.03 -12.92 1.30
CA VAL A 383 25.14 -11.91 1.88
C VAL A 383 24.23 -12.61 2.90
N PRO A 384 24.18 -12.15 4.17
CA PRO A 384 23.27 -12.71 5.15
C PRO A 384 21.82 -12.35 4.78
N VAL A 385 21.06 -13.33 4.32
CA VAL A 385 19.68 -13.13 3.85
C VAL A 385 18.67 -13.75 4.80
N HIS A 386 17.57 -13.03 5.00
CA HIS A 386 16.39 -13.55 5.67
C HIS A 386 15.16 -13.37 4.77
N VAL A 387 14.47 -14.46 4.50
CA VAL A 387 13.17 -14.42 3.83
C VAL A 387 12.12 -14.24 4.91
N VAL A 388 11.38 -13.13 4.88
CA VAL A 388 10.33 -12.85 5.86
C VAL A 388 9.29 -13.97 5.80
N GLN A 389 9.25 -14.84 6.81
CA GLN A 389 8.18 -15.83 6.93
C GLN A 389 7.08 -15.37 7.87
N PRO A 390 5.86 -15.94 7.74
CA PRO A 390 4.72 -15.52 8.52
C PRO A 390 4.89 -15.58 10.04
N ASP A 391 5.65 -16.58 10.50
CA ASP A 391 5.82 -16.94 11.91
C ASP A 391 7.19 -16.55 12.47
N ASP A 392 8.00 -15.82 11.70
CA ASP A 392 9.29 -15.34 12.19
C ASP A 392 9.07 -14.28 13.28
N ALA A 393 9.16 -14.74 14.52
CA ALA A 393 9.48 -13.89 15.66
C ALA A 393 10.76 -13.14 15.29
N ALA A 394 10.72 -11.81 15.33
CA ALA A 394 11.78 -10.93 14.86
C ALA A 394 13.14 -11.39 15.39
N ARG A 395 13.89 -12.15 14.59
CA ARG A 395 15.29 -12.41 14.88
C ARG A 395 16.00 -11.09 14.65
N ASN A 396 16.45 -10.48 15.75
CA ASN A 396 17.36 -9.35 15.74
C ASN A 396 18.73 -9.84 15.27
N ALA A 397 18.85 -10.15 13.98
CA ALA A 397 20.15 -10.17 13.33
C ALA A 397 20.51 -8.71 12.99
N ASP A 398 21.66 -8.25 13.45
CA ASP A 398 22.09 -6.86 13.28
C ASP A 398 22.73 -6.57 11.91
N GLU A 399 22.96 -7.61 11.09
CA GLU A 399 23.49 -7.49 9.73
C GLU A 399 22.75 -8.45 8.79
N CYS A 400 21.66 -7.99 8.17
CA CYS A 400 20.83 -8.86 7.32
C CYS A 400 20.06 -8.09 6.23
N VAL A 401 19.89 -8.77 5.09
CA VAL A 401 19.05 -8.34 3.97
C VAL A 401 17.74 -9.15 3.96
N TYR A 402 16.62 -8.45 4.14
CA TYR A 402 15.29 -9.01 3.97
C TYR A 402 14.88 -9.01 2.50
N VAL A 403 14.64 -10.17 1.90
CA VAL A 403 14.25 -10.25 0.48
C VAL A 403 12.74 -10.39 0.34
N LEU A 404 12.13 -9.49 -0.45
CA LEU A 404 10.69 -9.42 -0.67
C LEU A 404 10.40 -9.06 -2.12
N GLN A 405 9.25 -9.51 -2.62
CA GLN A 405 8.74 -8.99 -3.89
C GLN A 405 8.33 -7.54 -3.71
N SER A 406 8.63 -6.70 -4.71
CA SER A 406 8.30 -5.27 -4.70
C SER A 406 6.84 -4.99 -4.33
N VAL A 407 5.90 -5.78 -4.85
CA VAL A 407 4.45 -5.64 -4.55
C VAL A 407 4.09 -5.84 -3.07
N SER A 408 4.87 -6.62 -2.32
CA SER A 408 4.61 -6.93 -0.91
C SER A 408 5.11 -5.86 0.06
N ALA A 409 5.92 -4.92 -0.43
CA ALA A 409 6.63 -3.96 0.41
C ALA A 409 5.74 -2.89 1.06
N ARG A 410 4.50 -2.70 0.61
CA ARG A 410 3.62 -1.62 1.09
C ARG A 410 3.16 -1.88 2.54
N GLY A 411 3.01 -0.83 3.36
CA GLY A 411 2.69 -0.96 4.80
C GLY A 411 3.74 -1.64 5.73
N LEU A 412 4.56 -2.57 5.22
CA LEU A 412 5.58 -3.30 5.98
C LEU A 412 6.54 -2.42 6.81
N ASP A 413 6.74 -2.77 8.07
CA ASP A 413 7.61 -2.12 9.06
C ASP A 413 8.66 -3.09 9.56
N VAL A 414 9.91 -2.76 9.27
CA VAL A 414 11.09 -3.47 9.75
C VAL A 414 11.89 -2.43 10.55
N PRO A 415 11.90 -2.54 11.89
CA PRO A 415 12.62 -1.59 12.74
C PRO A 415 14.11 -1.52 12.38
N GLY A 416 14.68 -0.32 12.40
CA GLY A 416 16.13 -0.13 12.22
C GLY A 416 16.64 -0.32 10.78
N LEU A 417 15.77 -0.33 9.76
CA LEU A 417 16.20 -0.35 8.37
C LEU A 417 17.10 0.85 8.03
N SER A 418 18.31 0.54 7.59
CA SER A 418 19.29 1.51 7.09
C SER A 418 19.22 1.68 5.58
N HIS A 419 18.89 0.61 4.84
CA HIS A 419 18.94 0.59 3.38
C HIS A 419 17.72 -0.06 2.74
N VAL A 420 17.32 0.41 1.56
CA VAL A 420 16.37 -0.24 0.66
C VAL A 420 17.05 -0.44 -0.69
N PHE A 421 17.12 -1.69 -1.15
CA PHE A 421 17.54 -2.04 -2.50
C PHE A 421 16.32 -2.23 -3.41
N LEU A 422 16.29 -1.53 -4.53
CA LEU A 422 15.36 -1.77 -5.64
C LEU A 422 16.12 -2.50 -6.75
N VAL A 423 15.84 -3.78 -6.94
CA VAL A 423 16.60 -4.67 -7.83
C VAL A 423 15.91 -4.75 -9.19
N GLY A 424 16.43 -4.00 -10.16
CA GLY A 424 15.89 -3.93 -11.51
C GLY A 424 14.72 -2.96 -11.68
N ILE A 425 14.44 -2.58 -12.93
CA ILE A 425 13.40 -1.58 -13.26
C ILE A 425 11.98 -2.08 -12.97
N ASP A 426 11.77 -3.39 -13.00
CA ASP A 426 10.48 -4.01 -12.71
C ASP A 426 10.16 -4.04 -11.20
N ALA A 427 11.17 -3.92 -10.33
CA ALA A 427 10.97 -3.68 -8.91
C ALA A 427 10.57 -2.23 -8.60
N VAL A 428 11.00 -1.27 -9.42
CA VAL A 428 10.65 0.16 -9.26
C VAL A 428 9.19 0.43 -9.61
N GLN A 429 8.69 -0.17 -10.70
CA GLN A 429 7.33 -0.04 -11.23
C GLN A 429 6.96 1.40 -11.64
N ASP A 430 6.56 2.24 -10.68
CA ASP A 430 6.10 3.61 -10.87
C ASP A 430 6.48 4.53 -9.70
N ALA A 431 6.19 5.83 -9.85
CA ALA A 431 6.54 6.85 -8.86
C ALA A 431 5.87 6.64 -7.49
N VAL A 432 4.65 6.09 -7.47
CA VAL A 432 3.93 5.80 -6.22
C VAL A 432 4.64 4.66 -5.51
N HIS A 433 4.88 3.56 -6.23
CA HIS A 433 5.60 2.40 -5.72
C HIS A 433 6.98 2.79 -5.17
N TYR A 434 7.76 3.57 -5.93
CA TYR A 434 9.06 4.08 -5.49
C TYR A 434 8.97 4.85 -4.17
N THR A 435 8.00 5.76 -4.04
CA THR A 435 7.80 6.53 -2.80
C THR A 435 7.48 5.62 -1.60
N HIS A 436 6.68 4.57 -1.83
CA HIS A 436 6.37 3.58 -0.79
C HIS A 436 7.56 2.69 -0.40
N ALA A 437 8.42 2.35 -1.35
CA ALA A 437 9.65 1.62 -1.11
C ALA A 437 10.68 2.49 -0.37
N ALA A 438 10.86 3.74 -0.82
CA ALA A 438 11.76 4.69 -0.16
C ALA A 438 11.36 4.94 1.30
N GLY A 439 10.07 5.15 1.59
CA GLY A 439 9.59 5.34 2.97
C GLY A 439 9.63 4.10 3.87
N ARG A 440 10.35 3.03 3.50
CA ARG A 440 10.68 1.93 4.43
C ARG A 440 11.84 2.31 5.36
N VAL A 441 12.79 3.10 4.87
CA VAL A 441 13.84 3.69 5.71
C VAL A 441 13.33 4.97 6.36
N SER A 442 14.12 5.52 7.29
CA SER A 442 13.83 6.82 7.92
C SER A 442 12.49 6.85 8.69
N ARG A 443 12.16 5.73 9.35
CA ARG A 443 10.96 5.63 10.19
C ARG A 443 11.23 6.18 11.58
N ILE A 444 10.21 6.84 12.14
CA ILE A 444 10.28 7.37 13.50
C ILE A 444 10.35 6.17 14.45
N THR A 445 11.50 5.94 15.06
CA THR A 445 11.69 4.97 16.13
C THR A 445 11.76 5.72 17.47
N GLY A 446 11.25 5.12 18.55
CA GLY A 446 11.03 5.80 19.84
C GLY A 446 12.27 6.31 20.57
N ALA A 447 13.47 6.23 19.99
CA ALA A 447 14.73 6.60 20.63
C ALA A 447 15.14 8.08 20.41
N SER A 448 14.63 8.76 19.38
CA SER A 448 14.97 10.16 19.09
C SER A 448 13.71 11.02 19.04
N ALA A 449 13.77 12.18 19.70
CA ALA A 449 12.68 13.16 19.84
C ALA A 449 12.13 13.66 18.48
N GLY A 450 11.31 12.85 17.81
CA GLY A 450 10.63 13.18 16.55
C GLY A 450 11.52 13.24 15.30
N ALA A 451 12.85 13.20 15.41
CA ALA A 451 13.77 13.21 14.27
C ALA A 451 13.83 11.82 13.60
N ARG A 452 13.68 11.80 12.27
CA ARG A 452 13.81 10.58 11.48
C ARG A 452 15.29 10.21 11.31
N PRO A 453 15.68 8.93 11.45
CA PRO A 453 17.04 8.51 11.17
C PRO A 453 17.34 8.65 9.66
N PRO A 454 18.60 8.89 9.27
CA PRO A 454 18.99 8.87 7.86
C PRO A 454 18.79 7.46 7.28
N GLY A 455 18.53 7.38 5.98
CA GLY A 455 18.38 6.10 5.30
C GLY A 455 18.69 6.20 3.82
N ASP A 456 19.15 5.09 3.25
CA ASP A 456 19.59 5.03 1.86
C ASP A 456 18.65 4.18 1.00
N VAL A 457 18.33 4.67 -0.20
CA VAL A 457 17.59 3.94 -1.22
C VAL A 457 18.49 3.76 -2.43
N ILE A 458 18.87 2.52 -2.70
CA ILE A 458 19.78 2.17 -3.78
C ILE A 458 19.00 1.42 -4.86
N THR A 459 18.96 1.98 -6.06
CA THR A 459 18.36 1.33 -7.23
C THR A 459 19.45 0.69 -8.09
N LEU A 460 19.34 -0.61 -8.36
CA LEU A 460 20.23 -1.36 -9.24
C LEU A 460 19.52 -1.58 -10.57
N LEU A 461 20.12 -1.15 -11.68
CA LEU A 461 19.52 -1.24 -13.01
C LEU A 461 20.42 -1.99 -13.97
N ARG A 462 19.83 -2.83 -14.81
CA ARG A 462 20.53 -3.39 -15.97
C ARG A 462 20.70 -2.31 -17.03
N SER A 463 21.86 -2.27 -17.68
CA SER A 463 22.12 -1.38 -18.81
C SER A 463 21.38 -1.85 -20.07
N GLU A 464 20.10 -1.53 -20.16
CA GLU A 464 19.25 -1.86 -21.30
C GLU A 464 18.68 -0.60 -21.98
N PRO A 465 18.39 -0.68 -23.30
CA PRO A 465 17.81 0.44 -24.03
C PRO A 465 16.54 0.99 -23.37
N GLY A 466 16.54 2.28 -23.06
CA GLY A 466 15.40 3.00 -22.50
C GLY A 466 15.14 2.82 -20.99
N VAL A 467 15.83 1.88 -20.31
CA VAL A 467 15.69 1.68 -18.85
C VAL A 467 16.22 2.88 -18.08
N GLU A 468 17.41 3.36 -18.42
CA GLU A 468 18.01 4.55 -17.80
C GLU A 468 17.17 5.82 -18.00
N ALA A 469 16.69 6.04 -19.23
CA ALA A 469 15.83 7.19 -19.53
C ALA A 469 14.49 7.12 -18.79
N LYS A 470 13.90 5.91 -18.65
CA LYS A 470 12.69 5.70 -17.84
C LYS A 470 12.95 6.03 -16.37
N MET A 471 14.07 5.62 -15.80
CA MET A 471 14.42 5.93 -14.42
C MET A 471 14.69 7.43 -14.22
N ALA A 472 15.42 8.06 -15.14
CA ALA A 472 15.68 9.51 -15.12
C ALA A 472 14.37 10.33 -15.09
N ARG A 473 13.39 9.98 -15.92
CA ARG A 473 12.05 10.61 -15.92
C ARG A 473 11.29 10.38 -14.63
N LEU A 474 11.44 9.21 -14.01
CA LEU A 474 10.81 8.91 -12.72
C LEU A 474 11.42 9.77 -11.61
N TYR A 475 12.75 9.90 -11.55
CA TYR A 475 13.42 10.78 -10.61
C TYR A 475 13.05 12.25 -10.79
N GLU A 476 12.92 12.71 -12.03
CA GLU A 476 12.47 14.08 -12.30
C GLU A 476 11.05 14.33 -11.79
N ARG A 477 10.11 13.41 -12.03
CA ARG A 477 8.74 13.51 -11.51
C ARG A 477 8.69 13.54 -9.98
N LEU A 478 9.60 12.81 -9.33
CA LEU A 478 9.73 12.77 -7.87
C LEU A 478 10.60 13.90 -7.30
N ARG A 479 11.25 14.70 -8.16
CA ARG A 479 12.25 15.71 -7.78
C ARG A 479 13.40 15.12 -6.94
N VAL A 480 13.80 13.89 -7.24
CA VAL A 480 14.91 13.19 -6.61
C VAL A 480 16.18 13.41 -7.44
N THR A 481 17.29 13.75 -6.77
CA THR A 481 18.62 13.82 -7.41
C THR A 481 19.49 12.72 -6.79
N PRO A 482 19.80 11.63 -7.52
CA PRO A 482 20.57 10.55 -6.95
C PRO A 482 22.03 10.98 -6.69
N ARG A 483 22.55 10.65 -5.50
CA ARG A 483 23.96 10.81 -5.12
C ARG A 483 24.81 9.74 -5.83
N PRO A 484 26.04 10.08 -6.24
CA PRO A 484 26.97 9.06 -6.73
C PRO A 484 27.44 8.16 -5.58
N LEU A 485 27.50 6.86 -5.82
CA LEU A 485 28.20 5.90 -4.96
C LEU A 485 29.63 5.73 -5.46
N ALA A 486 30.55 5.44 -4.52
CA ALA A 486 31.90 5.00 -4.84
C ALA A 486 31.84 3.56 -5.37
N VAL A 487 31.41 3.42 -6.62
CA VAL A 487 31.43 2.17 -7.38
C VAL A 487 32.63 2.21 -8.33
N GLY A 488 33.57 1.29 -8.14
CA GLY A 488 34.73 1.12 -9.03
C GLY A 488 34.43 0.18 -10.19
N PRO A 489 35.26 0.19 -11.25
CA PRO A 489 35.26 -0.86 -12.26
C PRO A 489 35.69 -2.22 -11.71
#